data_AF-E4N236-F1
#
_entry.id   AF-E4N236-F1
#
_cell.length_a   1.000
_cell.length_b   1.000
_cell.length_c   1.000
_cell.angle_alpha   90.00
_cell.angle_beta   90.00
_cell.angle_gamma   90.00
#
_symmetry.space_group_name_H-M   'P 1'
#
loop_
_entity.id
_entity.type
_entity.pdbx_description
1 polymer ?
#
loop_
_entity_poly.entity_id
_entity_poly.type
_entity_poly.pdbx_seq_one_letter_code
_entity_poly.pdbx_strand_id
1 'polypeptide(L)'
;MALRPYALLPAQYDHRRLLATTVDAWGRALWLIGPEAAPDPGRYERFAARPRRHPYDALLVSVDGAGGAVREQHLYGLGLRVSRLEALPGGRLLLLGPGAPGQPDAQVHGRGGRRRHGFEPGRCVEFAMADRRHHLWFAYGDEGVYGDPLSSDGLVLRDGGGNHRWGYSPPPGVQHIDTVYALNVEDGTAWACSYPAFPLLEARTDGRTTLRRSPVRAPRGLAVHGDEAVLLGGGSRGAAARADRLHRLRLTADEAVPVEEARLTFPNGAPLTRYAKPVGRGGRLYLHGPTARQWFVLEV
;
A
#
# COMPACT_ATOMS: atom_id res chain seq x y z
N MET A 1 10.58 20.59 0.11
CA MET A 1 9.16 20.36 0.45
C MET A 1 9.09 19.62 1.79
N ALA A 2 8.07 19.89 2.61
CA ALA A 2 7.92 19.25 3.92
C ALA A 2 6.61 18.47 4.00
N LEU A 3 6.67 17.31 4.65
CA LEU A 3 5.49 16.55 5.04
C LEU A 3 4.64 17.32 6.04
N ARG A 4 3.34 17.04 6.06
CA ARG A 4 2.43 17.54 7.10
C ARG A 4 1.98 16.40 8.01
N PRO A 5 1.87 16.61 9.34
CA PRO A 5 1.23 15.65 10.22
C PRO A 5 -0.18 15.33 9.72
N TYR A 6 -0.54 14.05 9.69
CA TYR A 6 -1.83 13.60 9.17
C TYR A 6 -2.69 12.96 10.24
N ALA A 7 -2.20 11.92 10.91
CA ALA A 7 -2.95 11.24 11.95
C ALA A 7 -1.99 10.65 12.98
N LEU A 8 -2.41 10.62 14.24
CA LEU A 8 -1.66 10.06 15.35
C LEU A 8 -2.55 9.07 16.08
N LEU A 9 -2.04 7.86 16.34
CA LEU A 9 -2.73 6.90 17.18
C LEU A 9 -2.92 7.49 18.59
N PRO A 10 -4.14 7.49 19.16
CA PRO A 10 -4.38 8.07 20.48
C PRO A 10 -3.49 7.47 21.58
N ALA A 11 -3.03 8.31 22.50
CA ALA A 11 -2.06 7.95 23.55
C ALA A 11 -2.54 6.81 24.47
N GLN A 12 -3.86 6.60 24.61
CA GLN A 12 -4.40 5.47 25.35
C GLN A 12 -3.93 4.10 24.81
N TYR A 13 -3.43 4.04 23.57
CA TYR A 13 -2.88 2.85 22.92
C TYR A 13 -1.36 2.75 22.98
N ASP A 14 -0.65 3.66 23.65
CA ASP A 14 0.81 3.72 23.62
C ASP A 14 1.51 2.50 24.24
N HIS A 15 0.82 1.77 25.11
CA HIS A 15 1.32 0.53 25.70
C HIS A 15 1.06 -0.69 24.81
N ARG A 16 0.26 -0.54 23.75
CA ARG A 16 -0.16 -1.64 22.88
C ARG A 16 0.75 -1.79 21.67
N ARG A 17 0.84 -3.02 21.16
CA ARG A 17 1.68 -3.38 20.01
C ARG A 17 0.87 -3.33 18.72
N LEU A 18 1.45 -2.68 17.71
CA LEU A 18 0.91 -2.60 16.36
C LEU A 18 1.27 -3.86 15.57
N LEU A 19 0.27 -4.44 14.92
CA LEU A 19 0.43 -5.56 14.00
C LEU A 19 0.59 -5.06 12.56
N ALA A 20 -0.29 -4.14 12.15
CA ALA A 20 -0.29 -3.55 10.81
C ALA A 20 -0.98 -2.18 10.84
N THR A 21 -0.72 -1.36 9.82
CA THR A 21 -1.32 -0.03 9.68
C THR A 21 -1.32 0.41 8.21
N THR A 22 -2.29 1.23 7.82
CA THR A 22 -2.43 1.79 6.47
C THR A 22 -3.18 3.12 6.51
N VAL A 23 -3.29 3.79 5.37
CA VAL A 23 -4.35 4.78 5.10
C VAL A 23 -5.26 4.22 4.01
N ASP A 24 -6.54 4.04 4.34
CA ASP A 24 -7.50 3.41 3.45
C ASP A 24 -8.00 4.33 2.32
N ALA A 25 -8.86 3.79 1.46
CA ALA A 25 -9.43 4.54 0.34
C ALA A 25 -10.22 5.79 0.77
N TRP A 26 -10.74 5.86 2.00
CA TRP A 26 -11.47 7.04 2.51
C TRP A 26 -10.56 8.08 3.17
N GLY A 27 -9.24 7.85 3.19
CA GLY A 27 -8.32 8.71 3.94
C GLY A 27 -8.47 8.52 5.44
N ARG A 28 -8.73 7.29 5.90
CA ARG A 28 -8.70 6.99 7.33
C ARG A 28 -7.40 6.28 7.64
N ALA A 29 -6.70 6.78 8.65
CA ALA A 29 -5.55 6.08 9.19
C ALA A 29 -6.05 4.90 10.03
N LEU A 30 -5.54 3.70 9.74
CA LEU A 30 -5.93 2.46 10.39
C LEU A 30 -4.74 1.89 11.16
N TRP A 31 -4.99 1.41 12.37
CA TRP A 31 -4.02 0.68 13.19
C TRP A 31 -4.66 -0.59 13.73
N LEU A 32 -4.07 -1.73 13.41
CA LEU A 32 -4.45 -3.01 13.98
C LEU A 32 -3.57 -3.31 15.20
N ILE A 33 -4.20 -3.51 16.34
CA ILE A 33 -3.57 -3.69 17.64
C ILE A 33 -3.82 -5.10 18.16
N GLY A 34 -2.74 -5.81 18.53
CA GLY A 34 -2.80 -7.13 19.12
C GLY A 34 -2.79 -7.11 20.67
N PRO A 35 -3.39 -8.10 21.35
CA PRO A 35 -3.39 -8.23 22.80
C PRO A 35 -2.04 -8.69 23.36
N GLU A 36 -1.29 -9.51 22.62
CA GLU A 36 0.04 -9.99 22.99
C GLU A 36 0.90 -10.21 21.75
N ALA A 37 1.73 -9.23 21.42
CA ALA A 37 2.62 -9.33 20.27
C ALA A 37 4.08 -9.21 20.67
N ALA A 38 4.92 -10.10 20.14
CA ALA A 38 6.37 -10.01 20.25
C ALA A 38 6.93 -9.17 19.09
N PRO A 39 8.08 -8.50 19.25
CA PRO A 39 8.80 -7.93 18.11
C PRO A 39 9.00 -8.98 17.02
N ASP A 40 8.80 -8.59 15.75
CA ASP A 40 9.06 -9.45 14.59
C ASP A 40 10.34 -9.00 13.88
N PRO A 41 11.52 -9.53 14.24
CA PRO A 41 12.79 -9.11 13.64
C PRO A 41 12.92 -9.53 12.16
N GLY A 42 12.03 -10.39 11.66
CA GLY A 42 12.05 -10.92 10.29
C GLY A 42 11.36 -10.04 9.26
N ARG A 43 10.75 -8.91 9.64
CA ARG A 43 10.16 -7.95 8.69
C ARG A 43 11.08 -6.77 8.44
N TYR A 44 11.23 -6.40 7.16
CA TYR A 44 11.89 -5.15 6.75
C TYR A 44 11.20 -3.90 7.33
N GLU A 45 9.94 -4.02 7.76
CA GLU A 45 9.21 -3.00 8.49
C GLU A 45 9.59 -3.00 9.98
N ARG A 46 10.36 -2.00 10.41
CA ARG A 46 10.95 -1.86 11.76
C ARG A 46 9.97 -1.90 12.94
N PHE A 47 8.66 -1.87 12.71
CA PHE A 47 7.65 -1.73 13.75
C PHE A 47 6.66 -2.90 13.81
N ALA A 48 6.85 -3.93 12.98
CA ALA A 48 5.94 -5.07 12.94
C ALA A 48 6.08 -5.91 14.23
N ALA A 49 4.94 -6.18 14.86
CA ALA A 49 4.85 -7.16 15.93
C ALA A 49 4.08 -8.39 15.41
N ARG A 50 4.39 -9.56 15.95
CA ARG A 50 3.70 -10.81 15.63
C ARG A 50 2.88 -11.31 16.80
N PRO A 51 1.64 -11.80 16.58
CA PRO A 51 0.86 -12.44 17.63
C PRO A 51 1.62 -13.67 18.16
N ARG A 52 1.53 -13.93 19.46
CA ARG A 52 2.20 -15.09 20.09
C ARG A 52 1.47 -16.41 19.85
N ARG A 53 0.17 -16.37 19.59
CA ARG A 53 -0.70 -17.54 19.45
C ARG A 53 -1.76 -17.29 18.39
N HIS A 54 -2.26 -18.37 17.80
CA HIS A 54 -3.42 -18.37 16.91
C HIS A 54 -4.50 -19.33 17.44
N PRO A 55 -5.79 -19.03 17.21
CA PRO A 55 -6.30 -17.74 16.75
C PRO A 55 -6.11 -16.65 17.83
N TYR A 56 -6.22 -15.38 17.44
CA TYR A 56 -6.18 -14.25 18.38
C TYR A 56 -7.23 -13.21 18.01
N ASP A 57 -7.66 -12.44 19.00
CA ASP A 57 -8.51 -11.27 18.79
C ASP A 57 -7.65 -10.01 18.63
N ALA A 58 -8.14 -9.00 17.95
CA ALA A 58 -7.43 -7.74 17.76
C ALA A 58 -8.39 -6.55 17.80
N LEU A 59 -7.84 -5.35 18.02
CA LEU A 59 -8.57 -4.10 17.97
C LEU A 59 -8.11 -3.30 16.76
N LEU A 60 -9.04 -2.96 15.87
CA LEU A 60 -8.81 -1.95 14.84
C LEU A 60 -9.17 -0.58 15.39
N VAL A 61 -8.22 0.35 15.35
CA VAL A 61 -8.45 1.77 15.64
C VAL A 61 -8.36 2.52 14.31
N SER A 62 -9.35 3.36 14.03
CA SER A 62 -9.40 4.20 12.83
C SER A 62 -9.56 5.67 13.20
N VAL A 63 -8.88 6.56 12.49
CA VAL A 63 -8.94 8.01 12.69
C VAL A 63 -9.15 8.70 11.34
N ASP A 64 -10.16 9.57 11.27
CA ASP A 64 -10.50 10.34 10.07
C ASP A 64 -9.55 11.54 9.89
N GLY A 65 -8.33 11.32 9.38
CA GLY A 65 -7.35 12.38 9.15
C GLY A 65 -6.98 13.20 10.40
N ALA A 66 -6.55 14.45 10.19
CA ALA A 66 -6.02 15.28 11.27
C ALA A 66 -7.14 15.77 12.20
N GLY A 67 -7.17 15.24 13.42
CA GLY A 67 -8.16 15.63 14.45
C GLY A 67 -9.56 15.02 14.26
N GLY A 68 -9.70 14.04 13.37
CA GLY A 68 -10.98 13.39 13.14
C GLY A 68 -11.41 12.42 14.23
N ALA A 69 -12.64 11.90 14.06
CA ALA A 69 -13.23 10.95 15.00
C ALA A 69 -12.41 9.66 15.08
N VAL A 70 -12.19 9.20 16.32
CA VAL A 70 -11.62 7.89 16.60
C VAL A 70 -12.74 6.86 16.61
N ARG A 71 -12.58 5.75 15.88
CA ARG A 71 -13.50 4.62 15.94
C ARG A 71 -12.76 3.32 16.19
N GLU A 72 -13.39 2.45 16.95
CA GLU A 72 -12.89 1.16 17.35
C GLU A 72 -13.74 0.04 16.76
N GLN A 73 -13.08 -1.03 16.33
CA GLN A 73 -13.73 -2.26 15.89
C GLN A 73 -12.93 -3.46 16.40
N HIS A 74 -13.59 -4.31 17.20
CA HIS A 74 -13.02 -5.57 17.61
C HIS A 74 -13.07 -6.58 16.46
N LEU A 75 -11.96 -7.28 16.23
CA LEU A 75 -11.82 -8.39 15.30
C LEU A 75 -11.62 -9.67 16.09
N TYR A 76 -12.27 -10.74 15.67
CA TYR A 76 -12.32 -11.99 16.43
C TYR A 76 -11.74 -13.15 15.63
N GLY A 77 -10.98 -14.01 16.31
CA GLY A 77 -10.55 -15.30 15.78
C GLY A 77 -9.61 -15.21 14.57
N LEU A 78 -8.66 -14.25 14.57
CA LEU A 78 -7.71 -14.07 13.49
C LEU A 78 -6.76 -15.26 13.36
N GLY A 79 -6.89 -15.97 12.24
CA GLY A 79 -6.09 -17.14 11.88
C GLY A 79 -4.86 -16.84 11.04
N LEU A 80 -4.46 -15.57 10.90
CA LEU A 80 -3.30 -15.15 10.11
C LEU A 80 -2.43 -14.14 10.86
N ARG A 81 -1.15 -14.06 10.52
CA ARG A 81 -0.25 -13.00 10.95
C ARG A 81 -0.46 -11.79 10.05
N VAL A 82 -1.32 -10.87 10.48
CA VAL A 82 -1.69 -9.70 9.67
C VAL A 82 -0.46 -8.84 9.43
N SER A 83 -0.25 -8.53 8.16
CA SER A 83 0.84 -7.71 7.65
C SER A 83 0.38 -6.53 6.84
N ARG A 84 -0.78 -6.66 6.18
CA ARG A 84 -1.46 -5.60 5.47
C ARG A 84 -2.93 -5.68 5.82
N LEU A 85 -3.57 -4.52 5.82
CA LEU A 85 -5.01 -4.41 5.99
C LEU A 85 -5.53 -3.33 5.07
N GLU A 86 -6.78 -3.46 4.67
CA GLU A 86 -7.50 -2.49 3.88
C GLU A 86 -8.96 -2.44 4.31
N ALA A 87 -9.53 -1.24 4.36
CA ALA A 87 -10.97 -1.10 4.56
C ALA A 87 -11.71 -1.38 3.26
N LEU A 88 -12.86 -2.03 3.39
CA LEU A 88 -13.78 -2.34 2.30
C LEU A 88 -15.14 -1.72 2.60
N PRO A 89 -15.95 -1.43 1.57
CA PRO A 89 -17.24 -0.80 1.80
C PRO A 89 -18.18 -1.69 2.61
N GLY A 90 -19.05 -1.04 3.40
CA GLY A 90 -19.92 -1.69 4.38
C GLY A 90 -19.25 -2.01 5.72
N GLY A 91 -18.11 -1.37 6.04
CA GLY A 91 -17.36 -1.61 7.28
C GLY A 91 -16.66 -2.97 7.31
N ARG A 92 -16.37 -3.52 6.13
CA ARG A 92 -15.62 -4.77 5.98
C ARG A 92 -14.12 -4.46 5.95
N LEU A 93 -13.31 -5.49 6.16
CA LEU A 93 -11.85 -5.37 6.14
C LEU A 93 -11.26 -6.52 5.34
N LEU A 94 -10.27 -6.22 4.50
CA LEU A 94 -9.34 -7.20 3.98
C LEU A 94 -8.14 -7.25 4.92
N LEU A 95 -7.77 -8.44 5.35
CA LEU A 95 -6.57 -8.71 6.14
C LEU A 95 -5.70 -9.67 5.36
N LEU A 96 -4.39 -9.40 5.32
CA LEU A 96 -3.44 -10.17 4.53
C LEU A 96 -2.20 -10.49 5.36
N GLY A 97 -1.70 -11.71 5.19
CA GLY A 97 -0.41 -12.16 5.70
C GLY A 97 -0.42 -13.67 5.95
N PRO A 98 0.71 -14.26 6.35
CA PRO A 98 0.83 -15.70 6.44
C PRO A 98 -0.23 -16.30 7.37
N GLY A 99 -1.05 -17.19 6.82
CA GLY A 99 -2.05 -17.97 7.53
C GLY A 99 -1.41 -19.01 8.44
N ALA A 100 -2.12 -19.40 9.50
CA ALA A 100 -1.84 -20.65 10.18
C ALA A 100 -2.04 -21.84 9.21
N PRO A 101 -1.46 -23.02 9.46
CA PRO A 101 -1.66 -24.19 8.60
C PRO A 101 -3.14 -24.43 8.27
N GLY A 102 -3.46 -24.55 6.98
CA GLY A 102 -4.84 -24.72 6.48
C GLY A 102 -5.72 -23.47 6.50
N GLN A 103 -5.16 -22.28 6.81
CA GLN A 103 -5.84 -21.00 6.70
C GLN A 103 -5.35 -20.22 5.47
N PRO A 104 -6.24 -19.47 4.80
CA PRO A 104 -5.85 -18.64 3.67
C PRO A 104 -5.04 -17.42 4.12
N ASP A 105 -4.14 -16.98 3.24
CA ASP A 105 -3.28 -15.81 3.46
C ASP A 105 -4.01 -14.46 3.29
N ALA A 106 -5.20 -14.46 2.69
CA ALA A 106 -6.11 -13.31 2.68
C ALA A 106 -7.46 -13.65 3.31
N GLN A 107 -7.96 -12.78 4.19
CA GLN A 107 -9.23 -12.98 4.90
C GLN A 107 -10.06 -11.69 4.88
N VAL A 108 -11.35 -11.85 4.56
CA VAL A 108 -12.32 -10.74 4.60
C VAL A 108 -13.14 -10.83 5.87
N HIS A 109 -13.08 -9.79 6.69
CA HIS A 109 -13.83 -9.64 7.93
C HIS A 109 -15.05 -8.73 7.74
N GLY A 110 -16.14 -9.08 8.41
CA GLY A 110 -17.36 -8.28 8.45
C GLY A 110 -17.26 -7.13 9.44
N ARG A 111 -18.25 -6.22 9.40
CA ARG A 111 -18.41 -5.13 10.38
C ARG A 111 -18.46 -5.62 11.82
N GLY A 112 -19.01 -6.82 12.06
CA GLY A 112 -19.03 -7.46 13.38
C GLY A 112 -17.71 -8.12 13.80
N GLY A 113 -16.62 -7.92 13.06
CA GLY A 113 -15.27 -8.39 13.44
C GLY A 113 -14.93 -9.83 13.10
N ARG A 114 -15.92 -10.65 12.74
CA ARG A 114 -15.72 -12.06 12.37
C ARG A 114 -15.36 -12.23 10.90
N ARG A 115 -14.56 -13.26 10.61
CA ARG A 115 -14.23 -13.67 9.24
C ARG A 115 -15.51 -14.07 8.50
N ARG A 116 -15.64 -13.62 7.24
CA ARG A 116 -16.70 -14.04 6.32
C ARG A 116 -16.20 -15.10 5.35
N HIS A 117 -15.03 -14.90 4.77
CA HIS A 117 -14.35 -15.84 3.87
C HIS A 117 -12.86 -15.51 3.79
N GLY A 118 -12.10 -16.32 3.06
CA GLY A 118 -10.71 -16.03 2.70
C GLY A 118 -10.35 -16.67 1.36
N PHE A 119 -9.19 -16.28 0.82
CA PHE A 119 -8.70 -16.71 -0.48
C PHE A 119 -7.18 -16.61 -0.53
N GLU A 120 -6.57 -17.24 -1.54
CA GLU A 120 -5.14 -17.08 -1.79
C GLU A 120 -4.88 -15.82 -2.61
N PRO A 121 -4.10 -14.85 -2.07
CA PRO A 121 -3.79 -13.61 -2.75
C PRO A 121 -2.68 -13.77 -3.80
N GLY A 122 -1.96 -14.90 -3.78
CA GLY A 122 -0.71 -15.12 -4.50
C GLY A 122 0.53 -14.83 -3.65
N ARG A 123 1.71 -15.14 -4.16
CA ARG A 123 3.00 -14.99 -3.49
C ARG A 123 3.64 -13.62 -3.71
N CYS A 124 4.47 -13.20 -2.76
CA CYS A 124 5.28 -11.98 -2.86
C CYS A 124 4.45 -10.71 -3.14
N VAL A 125 3.31 -10.60 -2.45
CA VAL A 125 2.48 -9.40 -2.51
C VAL A 125 3.27 -8.19 -1.98
N GLU A 126 3.53 -7.24 -2.86
CA GLU A 126 4.18 -5.97 -2.57
C GLU A 126 3.16 -4.93 -2.10
N PHE A 127 2.00 -4.91 -2.73
CA PHE A 127 0.88 -4.02 -2.42
C PHE A 127 -0.45 -4.77 -2.49
N ALA A 128 -1.36 -4.45 -1.57
CA ALA A 128 -2.75 -4.86 -1.61
C ALA A 128 -3.58 -3.65 -1.18
N MET A 129 -4.32 -3.06 -2.11
CA MET A 129 -5.03 -1.79 -1.91
C MET A 129 -6.46 -1.92 -2.41
N ALA A 130 -7.43 -1.51 -1.60
CA ALA A 130 -8.83 -1.47 -2.01
C ALA A 130 -9.22 -0.07 -2.50
N ASP A 131 -10.18 0.03 -3.41
CA ASP A 131 -10.88 1.29 -3.69
C ASP A 131 -12.24 1.36 -2.97
N ARG A 132 -12.97 2.47 -3.08
CA ARG A 132 -14.27 2.63 -2.43
C ARG A 132 -15.39 1.87 -3.13
N ARG A 133 -15.11 1.21 -4.26
CA ARG A 133 -16.07 0.52 -5.14
C ARG A 133 -15.94 -1.00 -5.10
N HIS A 134 -15.30 -1.54 -4.05
CA HIS A 134 -15.07 -2.98 -3.83
C HIS A 134 -14.01 -3.63 -4.72
N HIS A 135 -13.22 -2.85 -5.43
CA HIS A 135 -12.09 -3.40 -6.18
C HIS A 135 -10.87 -3.57 -5.28
N LEU A 136 -10.15 -4.66 -5.48
CA LEU A 136 -8.90 -4.97 -4.81
C LEU A 136 -7.79 -5.02 -5.85
N TRP A 137 -6.81 -4.14 -5.72
CA TRP A 137 -5.61 -4.13 -6.55
C TRP A 137 -4.48 -4.82 -5.79
N PHE A 138 -3.92 -5.86 -6.40
CA PHE A 138 -2.76 -6.58 -5.90
C PHE A 138 -1.59 -6.35 -6.85
N ALA A 139 -0.43 -6.03 -6.28
CA ALA A 139 0.79 -5.84 -7.02
C ALA A 139 1.91 -6.68 -6.40
N TYR A 140 2.73 -7.30 -7.23
CA TYR A 140 3.63 -8.38 -6.83
C TYR A 140 5.10 -8.06 -7.08
N GLY A 141 5.96 -8.77 -6.37
CA GLY A 141 7.41 -8.85 -6.60
C GLY A 141 7.77 -9.99 -7.56
N ASP A 142 9.03 -10.00 -8.01
CA ASP A 142 9.52 -10.91 -9.04
C ASP A 142 9.47 -12.37 -8.59
N GLU A 143 9.74 -12.67 -7.31
CA GLU A 143 9.64 -14.03 -6.82
C GLU A 143 8.19 -14.57 -6.85
N GLY A 144 7.20 -13.66 -6.82
CA GLY A 144 5.79 -13.98 -7.04
C GLY A 144 5.48 -14.15 -8.52
N VAL A 145 5.83 -13.15 -9.33
CA VAL A 145 5.58 -13.13 -10.79
C VAL A 145 6.15 -14.38 -11.46
N TYR A 146 7.37 -14.77 -11.14
CA TYR A 146 8.03 -15.92 -11.76
C TYR A 146 7.71 -17.25 -11.08
N GLY A 147 7.15 -17.24 -9.87
CA GLY A 147 7.00 -18.42 -9.02
C GLY A 147 5.57 -18.87 -8.73
N ASP A 148 4.56 -18.09 -9.10
CA ASP A 148 3.17 -18.33 -8.73
C ASP A 148 2.17 -17.84 -9.80
N PRO A 149 1.31 -18.73 -10.35
CA PRO A 149 0.30 -18.35 -11.34
C PRO A 149 -0.70 -17.29 -10.89
N LEU A 150 -0.96 -17.14 -9.58
CA LEU A 150 -1.85 -16.10 -9.08
C LEU A 150 -1.22 -14.69 -9.11
N SER A 151 0.09 -14.62 -9.28
CA SER A 151 0.92 -13.42 -9.20
C SER A 151 1.60 -13.09 -10.54
N SER A 152 1.49 -13.96 -11.55
CA SER A 152 2.25 -13.90 -12.81
C SER A 152 2.04 -12.64 -13.62
N ASP A 153 0.89 -11.98 -13.46
CA ASP A 153 0.58 -10.76 -14.19
C ASP A 153 1.26 -9.51 -13.56
N GLY A 154 1.82 -9.64 -12.36
CA GLY A 154 2.53 -8.56 -11.63
C GLY A 154 1.63 -7.45 -11.07
N LEU A 155 0.53 -7.12 -11.75
CA LEU A 155 -0.55 -6.26 -11.28
C LEU A 155 -1.91 -6.90 -11.63
N VAL A 156 -2.75 -7.12 -10.63
CA VAL A 156 -4.03 -7.82 -10.74
C VAL A 156 -5.15 -7.03 -10.07
N LEU A 157 -6.30 -7.03 -10.73
CA LEU A 157 -7.57 -6.57 -10.19
C LEU A 157 -8.41 -7.77 -9.76
N ARG A 158 -8.89 -7.72 -8.52
CA ARG A 158 -9.84 -8.67 -7.95
C ARG A 158 -11.08 -7.96 -7.42
N ASP A 159 -12.18 -8.68 -7.29
CA ASP A 159 -13.34 -8.16 -6.56
C ASP A 159 -13.21 -8.37 -5.04
N GLY A 160 -14.15 -7.80 -4.27
CA GLY A 160 -14.18 -7.93 -2.82
C GLY A 160 -14.45 -9.34 -2.27
N GLY A 161 -14.62 -10.35 -3.14
CA GLY A 161 -14.64 -11.78 -2.81
C GLY A 161 -13.31 -12.49 -3.10
N GLY A 162 -12.34 -11.79 -3.71
CA GLY A 162 -11.04 -12.35 -4.10
C GLY A 162 -11.00 -12.95 -5.50
N ASN A 163 -12.08 -12.86 -6.28
CA ASN A 163 -12.11 -13.41 -7.64
C ASN A 163 -11.31 -12.52 -8.59
N HIS A 164 -10.51 -13.14 -9.46
CA HIS A 164 -9.78 -12.45 -10.51
C HIS A 164 -10.74 -11.77 -11.50
N ARG A 165 -10.46 -10.50 -11.83
CA ARG A 165 -11.26 -9.71 -12.78
C ARG A 165 -10.43 -9.22 -13.96
N TRP A 166 -9.16 -8.92 -13.73
CA TRP A 166 -8.22 -8.49 -14.75
C TRP A 166 -6.79 -8.68 -14.25
N GLY A 167 -5.86 -8.90 -15.17
CA GLY A 167 -4.42 -8.92 -14.91
C GLY A 167 -3.69 -8.20 -16.03
N TYR A 168 -2.55 -7.58 -15.69
CA TYR A 168 -1.73 -6.91 -16.68
C TYR A 168 -1.16 -7.90 -17.69
N SER A 169 -1.41 -7.60 -18.97
CA SER A 169 -0.78 -8.28 -20.10
C SER A 169 -0.05 -7.23 -20.92
N PRO A 170 1.27 -7.38 -21.15
CA PRO A 170 2.03 -6.36 -21.87
C PRO A 170 1.62 -6.32 -23.35
N PRO A 171 1.48 -5.11 -23.93
CA PRO A 171 1.38 -4.97 -25.37
C PRO A 171 2.61 -5.54 -26.11
N PRO A 172 2.52 -5.87 -27.40
CA PRO A 172 3.66 -6.30 -28.19
C PRO A 172 4.83 -5.31 -28.10
N GLY A 173 6.03 -5.83 -27.82
CA GLY A 173 7.24 -5.02 -27.67
C GLY A 173 7.40 -4.33 -26.31
N VAL A 174 6.46 -4.52 -25.38
CA VAL A 174 6.54 -4.04 -23.99
C VAL A 174 6.94 -5.20 -23.08
N GLN A 175 7.73 -4.91 -22.05
CA GLN A 175 8.15 -5.91 -21.06
C GLN A 175 7.01 -6.27 -20.10
N HIS A 176 7.02 -7.51 -19.59
CA HIS A 176 6.20 -7.93 -18.47
C HIS A 176 6.54 -7.12 -17.21
N ILE A 177 5.65 -7.17 -16.21
CA ILE A 177 5.95 -6.63 -14.88
C ILE A 177 6.72 -7.70 -14.12
N ASP A 178 7.93 -7.38 -13.70
CA ASP A 178 8.70 -8.20 -12.77
C ASP A 178 8.35 -7.83 -11.33
N THR A 179 8.38 -6.53 -11.01
CA THR A 179 8.12 -6.04 -9.66
C THR A 179 7.47 -4.67 -9.71
N VAL A 180 6.39 -4.50 -8.95
CA VAL A 180 5.79 -3.17 -8.74
C VAL A 180 6.50 -2.46 -7.59
N TYR A 181 7.09 -1.31 -7.91
CA TYR A 181 7.94 -0.54 -7.00
C TYR A 181 7.14 0.53 -6.23
N ALA A 182 6.15 1.13 -6.89
CA ALA A 182 5.22 2.08 -6.30
C ALA A 182 3.81 1.86 -6.85
N LEU A 183 2.80 1.97 -6.00
CA LEU A 183 1.39 1.83 -6.35
C LEU A 183 0.59 3.01 -5.78
N ASN A 184 -0.36 3.51 -6.56
CA ASN A 184 -1.41 4.42 -6.15
C ASN A 184 -2.76 3.87 -6.58
N VAL A 185 -3.77 3.94 -5.73
CA VAL A 185 -5.14 3.51 -6.06
C VAL A 185 -6.14 4.60 -5.72
N GLU A 186 -6.98 4.92 -6.70
CA GLU A 186 -8.20 5.70 -6.58
C GLU A 186 -9.39 4.86 -7.09
N ASP A 187 -10.61 5.40 -6.98
CA ASP A 187 -11.83 4.74 -7.43
C ASP A 187 -11.76 4.41 -8.92
N GLY A 188 -11.69 3.10 -9.22
CA GLY A 188 -11.67 2.60 -10.59
C GLY A 188 -10.30 2.66 -11.31
N THR A 189 -9.24 3.17 -10.68
CA THR A 189 -7.93 3.34 -11.32
C THR A 189 -6.78 3.00 -10.38
N ALA A 190 -5.83 2.20 -10.88
CA ALA A 190 -4.54 1.99 -10.25
C ALA A 190 -3.42 2.55 -11.13
N TRP A 191 -2.48 3.23 -10.48
CA TRP A 191 -1.24 3.67 -11.10
C TRP A 191 -0.08 2.88 -10.51
N ALA A 192 0.81 2.37 -11.37
CA ALA A 192 1.95 1.57 -10.95
C ALA A 192 3.23 2.03 -11.66
N CYS A 193 4.35 1.99 -10.94
CA CYS A 193 5.68 2.04 -11.54
C CYS A 193 6.37 0.69 -11.34
N SER A 194 6.80 0.05 -12.42
CA SER A 194 7.23 -1.36 -12.40
C SER A 194 8.59 -1.61 -13.08
N TYR A 195 9.38 -2.52 -12.53
CA TYR A 195 10.57 -3.06 -13.21
C TYR A 195 10.10 -4.00 -14.36
N PRO A 196 10.77 -4.04 -15.53
CA PRO A 196 12.15 -3.58 -15.79
C PRO A 196 12.34 -2.14 -16.29
N ALA A 197 11.38 -1.63 -17.06
CA ALA A 197 11.54 -0.35 -17.74
C ALA A 197 11.17 0.87 -16.88
N PHE A 198 10.57 0.66 -15.70
CA PHE A 198 9.99 1.70 -14.84
C PHE A 198 8.97 2.60 -15.57
N PRO A 199 8.06 2.07 -16.41
CA PRO A 199 7.00 2.90 -16.96
C PRO A 199 6.06 3.34 -15.85
N LEU A 200 5.33 4.43 -16.07
CA LEU A 200 4.16 4.75 -15.29
C LEU A 200 2.94 4.15 -16.00
N LEU A 201 2.44 3.05 -15.46
CA LEU A 201 1.24 2.34 -15.90
C LEU A 201 0.00 2.96 -15.23
N GLU A 202 -1.00 3.29 -16.02
CA GLU A 202 -2.37 3.53 -15.60
C GLU A 202 -3.21 2.30 -15.98
N ALA A 203 -3.89 1.67 -15.02
CA ALA A 203 -4.79 0.55 -15.23
C ALA A 203 -6.18 0.89 -14.68
N ARG A 204 -7.21 0.71 -15.51
CA ARG A 204 -8.60 1.00 -15.16
C ARG A 204 -9.39 -0.28 -14.96
N THR A 205 -10.46 -0.22 -14.17
CA THR A 205 -11.31 -1.39 -13.88
C THR A 205 -12.08 -1.91 -15.08
N ASP A 206 -12.18 -1.13 -16.16
CA ASP A 206 -12.72 -1.57 -17.45
C ASP A 206 -11.69 -2.29 -18.34
N GLY A 207 -10.48 -2.52 -17.83
CA GLY A 207 -9.39 -3.21 -18.52
C GLY A 207 -8.52 -2.31 -19.40
N ARG A 208 -8.86 -1.02 -19.57
CA ARG A 208 -8.01 -0.10 -20.31
C ARG A 208 -6.70 0.16 -19.57
N THR A 209 -5.61 0.17 -20.32
CA THR A 209 -4.28 0.50 -19.82
C THR A 209 -3.65 1.63 -20.62
N THR A 210 -2.82 2.43 -19.97
CA THR A 210 -1.97 3.43 -20.62
C THR A 210 -0.60 3.38 -20.01
N LEU A 211 0.43 3.31 -20.84
CA LEU A 211 1.83 3.24 -20.43
C LEU A 211 2.52 4.55 -20.79
N ARG A 212 3.18 5.16 -19.82
CA ARG A 212 3.97 6.37 -20.00
C ARG A 212 5.43 6.08 -19.69
N ARG A 213 6.35 6.54 -20.56
CA ARG A 213 7.78 6.52 -20.26
C ARG A 213 8.04 7.41 -19.04
N SER A 214 8.84 6.92 -18.09
CA SER A 214 9.26 7.70 -16.93
C SER A 214 10.80 7.68 -16.81
N PRO A 215 11.44 8.81 -16.52
CA PRO A 215 12.89 8.85 -16.28
C PRO A 215 13.29 8.40 -14.87
N VAL A 216 12.32 8.23 -13.96
CA VAL A 216 12.56 7.88 -12.56
C VAL A 216 12.61 6.36 -12.41
N ARG A 217 13.75 5.84 -11.94
CA ARG A 217 13.96 4.41 -11.70
C ARG A 217 13.73 4.05 -10.24
N ALA A 218 13.05 2.93 -10.01
CA ALA A 218 12.81 2.35 -8.70
C ALA A 218 12.24 3.33 -7.65
N PRO A 219 11.20 4.13 -7.97
CA PRO A 219 10.53 4.95 -6.96
C PRO A 219 9.91 4.05 -5.89
N ARG A 220 9.72 4.58 -4.68
CA ARG A 220 9.09 3.86 -3.57
C ARG A 220 7.68 4.37 -3.24
N GLY A 221 7.35 5.59 -3.64
CA GLY A 221 6.03 6.18 -3.46
C GLY A 221 5.51 6.82 -4.75
N LEU A 222 4.18 6.83 -4.91
CA LEU A 222 3.49 7.38 -6.07
C LEU A 222 2.20 8.07 -5.64
N ALA A 223 2.00 9.31 -6.06
CA ALA A 223 0.73 10.03 -6.01
C ALA A 223 0.40 10.63 -7.37
N VAL A 224 -0.89 10.68 -7.73
CA VAL A 224 -1.36 11.18 -9.02
C VAL A 224 -2.61 12.03 -8.82
N HIS A 225 -2.61 13.25 -9.34
CA HIS A 225 -3.76 14.14 -9.33
C HIS A 225 -3.91 14.81 -10.70
N GLY A 226 -4.99 14.49 -11.41
CA GLY A 226 -5.19 15.01 -12.77
C GLY A 226 -4.05 14.58 -13.70
N ASP A 227 -3.40 15.55 -14.32
CA ASP A 227 -2.22 15.38 -15.18
C ASP A 227 -0.89 15.56 -14.43
N GLU A 228 -0.90 15.65 -13.10
CA GLU A 228 0.30 15.68 -12.28
C GLU A 228 0.55 14.36 -11.57
N ALA A 229 1.81 13.96 -11.46
CA ALA A 229 2.24 12.84 -10.65
C ALA A 229 3.46 13.20 -9.80
N VAL A 230 3.57 12.55 -8.66
CA VAL A 230 4.71 12.64 -7.76
C VAL A 230 5.27 11.25 -7.54
N LEU A 231 6.57 11.10 -7.79
CA LEU A 231 7.35 9.92 -7.44
C LEU A 231 8.32 10.25 -6.30
N LEU A 232 8.27 9.44 -5.24
CA LEU A 232 9.17 9.56 -4.10
C LEU A 232 10.23 8.46 -4.12
N GLY A 233 11.48 8.84 -3.91
CA GLY A 233 12.62 7.95 -3.92
C GLY A 233 13.14 7.69 -5.33
N GLY A 234 13.98 6.67 -5.45
CA GLY A 234 14.54 6.27 -6.74
C GLY A 234 15.69 7.17 -7.22
N GLY A 235 16.07 7.00 -8.47
CA GLY A 235 17.14 7.75 -9.11
C GLY A 235 16.94 7.90 -10.62
N SER A 236 17.62 8.85 -11.22
CA SER A 236 17.71 8.96 -12.68
C SER A 236 18.76 7.98 -13.22
N ARG A 237 18.75 7.73 -14.53
CA ARG A 237 19.74 6.87 -15.19
C ARG A 237 21.16 7.38 -14.90
N GLY A 238 22.00 6.54 -14.28
CA GLY A 238 23.39 6.88 -13.93
C GLY A 238 23.58 7.57 -12.57
N ALA A 239 22.50 7.79 -11.79
CA ALA A 239 22.57 8.37 -10.46
C ALA A 239 22.18 7.36 -9.37
N ALA A 240 22.82 7.45 -8.20
CA ALA A 240 22.46 6.66 -7.04
C ALA A 240 21.05 7.03 -6.54
N ALA A 241 20.26 6.01 -6.17
CA ALA A 241 18.93 6.22 -5.62
C ALA A 241 18.99 6.97 -4.29
N ARG A 242 18.10 7.96 -4.10
CA ARG A 242 17.99 8.73 -2.85
C ARG A 242 16.58 8.63 -2.31
N ALA A 243 16.45 8.25 -1.05
CA ALA A 243 15.15 8.00 -0.42
C ALA A 243 14.30 9.29 -0.30
N ASP A 244 14.93 10.44 -0.04
CA ASP A 244 14.26 11.72 0.18
C ASP A 244 14.02 12.55 -1.09
N ARG A 245 14.35 12.02 -2.27
CA ARG A 245 14.16 12.73 -3.53
C ARG A 245 12.72 12.62 -3.99
N LEU A 246 12.12 13.77 -4.30
CA LEU A 246 10.78 13.89 -4.84
C LEU A 246 10.89 14.36 -6.29
N HIS A 247 10.21 13.67 -7.19
CA HIS A 247 10.11 14.03 -8.60
C HIS A 247 8.66 14.42 -8.89
N ARG A 248 8.43 15.68 -9.25
CA ARG A 248 7.13 16.14 -9.77
C ARG A 248 7.13 15.99 -11.28
N LEU A 249 6.11 15.35 -11.81
CA LEU A 249 5.97 14.98 -13.20
C LEU A 249 4.66 15.53 -13.75
N ARG A 250 4.68 15.98 -15.00
CA ARG A 250 3.49 16.23 -15.81
C ARG A 250 3.26 15.06 -16.75
N LEU A 251 2.03 14.56 -16.78
CA LEU A 251 1.62 13.42 -17.58
C LEU A 251 1.16 13.89 -18.96
N THR A 252 1.77 13.34 -20.01
CA THR A 252 1.32 13.49 -21.39
C THR A 252 0.59 12.22 -21.83
N ALA A 253 0.33 12.06 -23.13
CA ALA A 253 -0.23 10.82 -23.66
C ALA A 253 0.73 9.63 -23.47
N ASP A 254 2.04 9.85 -23.64
CA ASP A 254 3.05 8.79 -23.74
C ASP A 254 4.22 8.92 -22.76
N GLU A 255 4.30 10.01 -22.00
CA GLU A 255 5.42 10.29 -21.08
C GLU A 255 4.96 10.89 -19.74
N ALA A 256 5.80 10.69 -18.72
CA ALA A 256 5.76 11.41 -17.46
C ALA A 256 7.00 12.33 -17.41
N VAL A 257 6.80 13.60 -17.75
CA VAL A 257 7.86 14.59 -17.97
C VAL A 257 8.22 15.26 -16.65
N PRO A 258 9.49 15.24 -16.19
CA PRO A 258 9.90 15.95 -15.00
C PRO A 258 9.68 17.46 -15.12
N VAL A 259 9.03 18.02 -14.11
CA VAL A 259 8.83 19.47 -13.97
C VAL A 259 9.72 20.01 -12.87
N GLU A 260 9.89 19.27 -11.77
CA GLU A 260 10.64 19.70 -10.60
C GLU A 260 11.25 18.51 -9.87
N GLU A 261 12.45 18.70 -9.31
CA GLU A 261 12.99 17.82 -8.28
C GLU A 261 13.12 18.58 -6.96
N ALA A 262 12.66 17.96 -5.87
CA ALA A 262 12.75 18.52 -4.54
C ALA A 262 13.26 17.48 -3.53
N ARG A 263 13.73 17.96 -2.39
CA ARG A 263 13.95 17.13 -1.21
C ARG A 263 12.70 17.12 -0.34
N LEU A 264 12.22 15.94 0.03
CA LEU A 264 11.15 15.75 1.01
C LEU A 264 11.74 15.61 2.42
N THR A 265 11.14 16.30 3.37
CA THR A 265 11.57 16.32 4.78
C THR A 265 10.39 16.10 5.71
N PHE A 266 10.66 15.69 6.95
CA PHE A 266 9.69 15.78 8.03
C PHE A 266 9.41 17.26 8.38
N PRO A 267 8.30 17.58 9.09
CA PRO A 267 7.96 18.97 9.42
C PRO A 267 9.05 19.72 10.20
N ASN A 268 9.87 19.00 10.98
CA ASN A 268 11.00 19.56 11.72
C ASN A 268 12.27 19.75 10.86
N GLY A 269 12.17 19.60 9.53
CA GLY A 269 13.30 19.69 8.60
C GLY A 269 14.18 18.43 8.56
N ALA A 270 13.90 17.41 9.37
CA ALA A 270 14.72 16.19 9.38
C ALA A 270 14.63 15.46 8.03
N PRO A 271 15.76 14.94 7.52
CA PRO A 271 15.80 14.28 6.22
C PRO A 271 15.11 12.92 6.24
N LEU A 272 14.51 12.56 5.11
CA LEU A 272 13.83 11.27 4.91
C LEU A 272 14.83 10.17 4.51
N THR A 273 15.65 9.70 5.46
CA THR A 273 16.76 8.78 5.16
C THR A 273 16.31 7.34 4.92
N ARG A 274 15.26 6.89 5.63
CA ARG A 274 14.60 5.59 5.48
C ARG A 274 13.13 5.70 5.89
N TYR A 275 12.24 5.00 5.19
CA TYR A 275 10.82 4.94 5.50
C TYR A 275 10.26 3.57 5.11
N ALA A 276 9.20 3.14 5.80
CA ALA A 276 8.38 2.01 5.37
C ALA A 276 7.63 2.38 4.09
N LYS A 277 7.14 1.37 3.36
CA LYS A 277 6.48 1.54 2.07
C LYS A 277 5.35 2.60 2.15
N PRO A 278 5.43 3.71 1.37
CA PRO A 278 4.39 4.73 1.30
C PRO A 278 3.06 4.19 0.76
N VAL A 279 1.97 4.88 1.10
CA VAL A 279 0.62 4.56 0.60
C VAL A 279 0.15 5.70 -0.32
N GLY A 280 -0.07 5.40 -1.60
CA GLY A 280 -0.58 6.35 -2.59
C GLY A 280 -2.10 6.29 -2.74
N ARG A 281 -2.80 7.40 -2.53
CA ARG A 281 -4.26 7.52 -2.74
C ARG A 281 -4.59 8.78 -3.53
N GLY A 282 -4.81 8.64 -4.83
CA GLY A 282 -5.01 9.79 -5.72
C GLY A 282 -3.88 10.81 -5.53
N GLY A 283 -4.24 12.08 -5.33
CA GLY A 283 -3.30 13.18 -5.11
C GLY A 283 -2.57 13.19 -3.76
N ARG A 284 -2.61 12.10 -2.99
CA ARG A 284 -1.99 12.03 -1.66
C ARG A 284 -0.99 10.89 -1.55
N LEU A 285 0.15 11.19 -0.94
CA LEU A 285 1.15 10.21 -0.55
C LEU A 285 1.28 10.21 0.97
N TYR A 286 0.99 9.08 1.60
CA TYR A 286 1.09 8.92 3.05
C TYR A 286 2.35 8.17 3.44
N LEU A 287 3.01 8.65 4.49
CA LEU A 287 4.22 8.06 5.03
C LEU A 287 4.10 7.91 6.53
N HIS A 288 4.72 6.86 7.05
CA HIS A 288 4.94 6.73 8.48
C HIS A 288 5.96 7.75 8.99
N GLY A 289 5.75 8.17 10.22
CA GLY A 289 6.79 8.83 11.00
C GLY A 289 7.94 7.90 11.38
N PRO A 290 8.83 8.38 12.25
CA PRO A 290 9.83 7.55 12.94
C PRO A 290 9.21 6.39 13.74
N THR A 291 7.90 6.41 13.99
CA THR A 291 7.12 5.30 14.53
C THR A 291 5.93 5.02 13.62
N ALA A 292 5.47 3.77 13.59
CA ALA A 292 4.24 3.38 12.87
C ALA A 292 2.95 3.98 13.47
N ARG A 293 3.03 4.74 14.57
CA ARG A 293 1.88 5.38 15.25
C ARG A 293 1.48 6.71 14.65
N GLN A 294 2.34 7.32 13.86
CA GLN A 294 2.07 8.60 13.23
C GLN A 294 2.12 8.46 11.72
N TRP A 295 1.11 9.02 11.06
CA TRP A 295 1.07 9.22 9.63
C TRP A 295 1.32 10.68 9.31
N PHE A 296 2.03 10.88 8.20
CA PHE A 296 2.27 12.15 7.54
C PHE A 296 1.72 12.07 6.12
N VAL A 297 1.43 13.24 5.53
CA VAL A 297 0.90 13.34 4.18
C VAL A 297 1.66 14.37 3.36
N LEU A 298 1.83 14.05 2.08
CA LEU A 298 2.15 14.95 1.00
C LEU A 298 0.93 15.04 0.08
N GLU A 299 0.53 16.24 -0.32
CA GLU A 299 -0.50 16.45 -1.35
C GLU A 299 0.20 16.93 -2.63
N VAL A 300 -0.26 16.41 -3.77
CA VAL A 300 0.12 16.80 -5.13
C VAL A 300 -0.72 17.99 -5.54
#